data_AF-A0A3P1W4S2-F1
#
_entry.id   AF-A0A3P1W4S2-F1
#
_cell.length_a   1.000
_cell.length_b   1.000
_cell.length_c   1.000
_cell.angle_alpha   90.00
_cell.angle_beta   90.00
_cell.angle_gamma   90.00
#
_symmetry.space_group_name_H-M   'P 1'
#
loop_
_entity.id
_entity.type
_entity.pdbx_description
1 polymer ?
#
loop_
_entity_poly.entity_id
_entity_poly.type
_entity_poly.pdbx_seq_one_letter_code
_entity_poly.pdbx_strand_id
1 'polypeptide(L)'
;MNNIGLLIILYFVLYFFIRKIRRSIKLSFEKLEELNGEFIYTFLKNFSKKEMYFNLEEVHSLFFTQMIVKNGSFGNLTVYIILEDEYAVKLQKKENIITFFKSCKENKPEMYEKFLESTPMGIDISAIMDKEIEDYKNSGK
;
A
#
# COMPACT_ATOMS: atom_id res chain seq x y z
N MET A 1 33.32 -45.37 8.96
CA MET A 1 32.67 -45.19 7.65
C MET A 1 31.35 -44.39 7.75
N ASN A 2 31.21 -43.41 8.66
CA ASN A 2 29.88 -42.83 8.97
C ASN A 2 29.73 -41.29 8.92
N ASN A 3 30.79 -40.51 8.60
CA ASN A 3 30.65 -39.04 8.55
C ASN A 3 30.15 -38.51 7.19
N ILE A 4 30.51 -39.16 6.09
CA ILE A 4 30.16 -38.67 4.74
C ILE A 4 28.64 -38.79 4.49
N GLY A 5 28.01 -39.90 4.89
CA GLY A 5 26.57 -40.07 4.77
C GLY A 5 25.77 -39.05 5.61
N LEU A 6 26.25 -38.74 6.81
CA LEU A 6 25.63 -37.77 7.71
C LEU A 6 25.73 -36.34 7.16
N LEU A 7 26.85 -35.99 6.53
CA LEU A 7 27.04 -34.71 5.83
C LEU A 7 26.11 -34.58 4.60
N ILE A 8 25.92 -35.65 3.83
CA ILE A 8 25.01 -35.66 2.67
C ILE A 8 23.56 -35.46 3.14
N ILE A 9 23.14 -36.13 4.21
CA ILE A 9 21.79 -35.97 4.78
C ILE A 9 21.59 -34.54 5.30
N LEU A 10 22.59 -34.00 6.02
CA LEU A 10 22.55 -32.63 6.51
C LEU A 10 22.40 -31.61 5.37
N TYR A 11 23.11 -31.82 4.26
CA TYR A 11 23.00 -30.98 3.07
C TYR A 11 21.60 -31.00 2.47
N PHE A 12 20.99 -32.18 2.34
CA PHE A 12 19.62 -32.31 1.82
C PHE A 12 18.58 -31.64 2.74
N VAL A 13 18.73 -31.79 4.05
CA VAL A 13 17.85 -31.14 5.04
C VAL A 13 17.98 -29.62 4.93
N LEU A 14 19.20 -29.08 4.90
CA LEU A 14 19.46 -27.65 4.76
C LEU A 14 18.89 -27.10 3.44
N TYR A 15 19.10 -27.80 2.33
CA TYR A 15 18.55 -27.45 1.02
C TYR A 15 17.01 -27.35 1.06
N PHE A 16 16.34 -28.31 1.70
CA PHE A 16 14.88 -28.31 1.82
C PHE A 16 14.37 -27.14 2.66
N PHE A 17 15.03 -26.82 3.78
CA PHE A 17 14.70 -25.66 4.60
C PHE A 17 14.84 -24.34 3.83
N ILE A 18 15.96 -24.13 3.12
CA ILE A 18 16.19 -22.93 2.31
C ILE A 18 15.12 -22.79 1.22
N ARG A 19 14.77 -23.89 0.54
CA ARG A 19 13.70 -23.91 -0.49
C ARG A 19 12.33 -23.58 0.09
N LYS A 20 12.02 -24.08 1.29
CA LYS A 20 10.76 -23.81 1.99
C LYS A 20 10.65 -22.33 2.41
N ILE A 21 11.73 -21.78 2.97
CA ILE A 21 11.84 -20.37 3.36
C ILE A 21 11.69 -19.47 2.11
N ARG A 22 12.39 -19.76 1.01
CA ARG A 22 12.25 -19.00 -0.24
C ARG A 22 10.83 -18.98 -0.80
N ARG A 23 10.04 -20.04 -0.60
CA ARG A 23 8.64 -20.11 -1.04
C ARG A 23 7.66 -19.35 -0.13
N SER A 24 7.96 -19.23 1.16
CA SER A 24 7.08 -18.56 2.12
C SER A 24 7.22 -17.05 2.14
N ILE A 25 8.36 -16.51 1.71
CA ILE A 25 8.59 -15.06 1.70
C ILE A 25 7.99 -14.47 0.40
N LYS A 26 6.69 -14.12 0.43
CA LYS A 26 6.12 -13.18 -0.53
C LYS A 26 6.61 -11.77 -0.16
N LEU A 27 7.74 -11.35 -0.71
CA LEU A 27 8.16 -9.95 -0.63
C LEU A 27 7.25 -9.12 -1.53
N SER A 28 6.34 -8.36 -0.90
CA SER A 28 5.60 -7.29 -1.54
C SER A 28 5.96 -5.98 -0.88
N PHE A 29 6.63 -5.09 -1.61
CA PHE A 29 6.88 -3.73 -1.16
C PHE A 29 6.11 -2.77 -2.05
N GLU A 30 5.55 -1.76 -1.41
CA GLU A 30 4.79 -0.70 -2.04
C GLU A 30 5.38 0.63 -1.57
N LYS A 31 5.55 1.59 -2.47
CA LYS A 31 5.97 2.96 -2.16
C LYS A 31 5.25 3.91 -3.09
N LEU A 32 4.71 4.98 -2.53
CA LEU A 32 4.11 6.06 -3.30
C LEU A 32 4.86 7.34 -2.94
N GLU A 33 5.42 8.00 -3.95
CA GLU A 33 6.07 9.31 -3.79
C GLU A 33 5.24 10.35 -4.52
N GLU A 34 5.04 11.50 -3.88
CA GLU A 34 4.34 12.65 -4.46
C GLU A 34 5.35 13.73 -4.87
N LEU A 35 5.19 14.24 -6.08
CA LEU A 35 5.96 15.34 -6.66
C LEU A 35 4.97 16.37 -7.23
N ASN A 36 4.55 17.35 -6.41
CA ASN A 36 3.66 18.45 -6.81
C ASN A 36 2.37 17.99 -7.54
N GLY A 37 1.71 16.93 -7.06
CA GLY A 37 0.49 16.37 -7.67
C GLY A 37 0.73 15.24 -8.69
N GLU A 38 1.98 14.97 -9.05
CA GLU A 38 2.39 13.77 -9.76
C GLU A 38 2.79 12.66 -8.78
N PHE A 39 2.52 11.41 -9.16
CA PHE A 39 2.75 10.25 -8.32
C PHE A 39 3.68 9.25 -8.98
N ILE A 40 4.65 8.78 -8.20
CA ILE A 40 5.49 7.63 -8.55
C ILE A 40 5.08 6.48 -7.65
N TYR A 41 4.36 5.51 -8.22
CA TYR A 41 4.01 4.27 -7.55
C TYR A 41 5.00 3.17 -7.90
N THR A 42 5.73 2.70 -6.88
CA THR A 42 6.64 1.58 -6.99
C THR A 42 6.06 0.36 -6.27
N PHE A 43 5.95 -0.75 -7.00
CA PHE A 43 5.54 -2.03 -6.44
C PHE A 43 6.56 -3.13 -6.78
N LEU A 44 7.09 -3.77 -5.75
CA LEU A 44 7.97 -4.93 -5.87
C LEU A 44 7.18 -6.18 -5.53
N LYS A 45 7.07 -7.13 -6.45
CA LYS A 45 6.44 -8.45 -6.19
C LYS A 45 7.40 -9.58 -6.52
N ASN A 46 7.66 -10.41 -5.50
CA ASN A 46 8.56 -11.56 -5.55
C ASN A 46 10.01 -11.18 -5.89
N PHE A 47 10.29 -10.62 -7.08
CA PHE A 47 11.58 -10.03 -7.50
C PHE A 47 11.46 -8.99 -8.64
N SER A 48 10.24 -8.71 -9.14
CA SER A 48 10.04 -7.73 -10.22
C SER A 48 9.60 -6.40 -9.65
N LYS A 49 10.38 -5.36 -9.93
CA LYS A 49 10.02 -3.96 -9.63
C LYS A 49 9.19 -3.44 -10.80
N LYS A 50 8.03 -2.90 -10.48
CA LYS A 50 7.21 -2.10 -11.40
C LYS A 50 7.14 -0.70 -10.84
N GLU A 51 7.35 0.27 -11.72
CA GLU A 51 7.18 1.70 -11.43
C GLU A 51 6.09 2.20 -12.36
N MET A 52 5.19 3.01 -11.81
CA MET A 52 4.12 3.66 -12.54
C MET A 52 4.11 5.13 -12.17
N TYR A 53 3.93 5.96 -13.19
CA TYR A 53 3.83 7.40 -13.08
C TYR A 53 2.40 7.75 -13.44
N PHE A 54 1.74 8.54 -12.59
CA PHE A 54 0.40 9.02 -12.89
C PHE A 54 0.16 10.38 -12.25
N ASN A 55 -0.71 11.18 -12.86
CA ASN A 55 -1.17 12.45 -12.29
C ASN A 55 -2.53 12.25 -11.59
N LEU A 56 -2.85 13.08 -10.59
CA LEU A 56 -4.22 13.21 -10.06
C LEU A 56 -5.26 13.54 -11.13
N GLU A 57 -4.84 14.16 -12.23
CA GLU A 57 -5.68 14.40 -13.40
C GLU A 57 -6.15 13.12 -14.09
N GLU A 58 -5.30 12.10 -14.11
CA GLU A 58 -5.56 10.81 -14.77
C GLU A 58 -6.37 9.85 -13.90
N VAL A 59 -6.75 10.24 -12.68
CA VAL A 59 -7.54 9.38 -11.78
C VAL A 59 -9.01 9.46 -12.17
N HIS A 60 -9.51 8.36 -12.73
CA HIS A 60 -10.91 8.21 -13.14
C HIS A 60 -11.83 7.94 -11.94
N SER A 61 -11.48 6.97 -11.09
CA SER A 61 -12.29 6.62 -9.94
C SER A 61 -11.47 6.03 -8.79
N LEU A 62 -12.04 6.11 -7.58
CA LEU A 62 -11.44 5.63 -6.34
C LEU A 62 -12.45 4.82 -5.56
N PHE A 63 -12.01 3.70 -5.00
CA PHE A 63 -12.83 2.90 -4.08
C PHE A 63 -11.93 2.16 -3.08
N PHE A 64 -12.54 1.71 -1.98
CA PHE A 64 -11.84 0.93 -0.97
C PHE A 64 -12.64 -0.34 -0.63
N THR A 65 -11.96 -1.37 -0.17
CA THR A 65 -12.61 -2.68 0.06
C THR A 65 -12.56 -3.15 1.51
N GLN A 66 -11.55 -2.72 2.27
CA GLN A 66 -11.33 -3.16 3.64
C GLN A 66 -10.88 -1.96 4.44
N MET A 67 -11.72 -1.48 5.36
CA MET A 67 -11.37 -0.45 6.33
C MET A 67 -11.57 -1.01 7.73
N ILE A 68 -10.48 -1.16 8.48
CA ILE A 68 -10.52 -1.52 9.90
C ILE A 68 -10.12 -0.30 10.70
N VAL A 69 -11.05 0.27 11.46
CA VAL A 69 -10.77 1.36 12.40
C VAL A 69 -10.43 0.78 13.76
N LYS A 70 -9.31 1.20 14.34
CA LYS A 70 -8.91 0.87 15.72
C LYS A 70 -8.50 2.16 16.44
N ASN A 71 -9.09 2.41 17.60
CA ASN A 71 -8.76 3.54 18.48
C ASN A 71 -8.76 4.91 17.79
N GLY A 72 -9.71 5.17 16.88
CA GLY A 72 -9.80 6.45 16.15
C GLY A 72 -8.74 6.65 15.07
N SER A 73 -8.06 5.57 14.64
CA SER A 73 -7.13 5.52 13.51
C SER A 73 -7.52 4.39 12.56
N PHE A 74 -7.24 4.49 11.26
CA PHE A 74 -7.41 3.37 10.34
C PHE A 74 -6.18 2.45 10.42
N GLY A 75 -6.45 1.18 10.74
CA GLY A 75 -5.43 0.15 10.90
C GLY A 75 -5.08 -0.53 9.58
N ASN A 76 -6.09 -1.09 8.91
CA ASN A 76 -5.95 -1.65 7.56
C ASN A 76 -6.92 -0.94 6.65
N LEU A 77 -6.38 -0.28 5.63
CA LEU A 77 -7.14 0.30 4.54
C LEU A 77 -6.52 -0.20 3.22
N THR A 78 -7.36 -0.67 2.30
CA THR A 78 -6.93 -0.93 0.93
C THR A 78 -7.70 -0.02 -0.01
N VAL A 79 -6.97 0.88 -0.66
CA VAL A 79 -7.49 1.82 -1.66
C VAL A 79 -7.12 1.33 -3.05
N TYR A 80 -8.07 1.40 -3.96
CA TYR A 80 -7.88 1.15 -5.38
C TYR A 80 -8.12 2.46 -6.13
N ILE A 81 -7.13 2.83 -6.93
CA ILE A 81 -7.14 3.99 -7.82
C ILE A 81 -7.28 3.44 -9.23
N ILE A 82 -8.37 3.75 -9.92
CA ILE A 82 -8.53 3.45 -11.34
C ILE A 82 -8.14 4.70 -12.11
N LEU A 83 -7.22 4.54 -13.04
CA LEU A 83 -6.77 5.57 -13.96
C LEU A 83 -7.61 5.56 -15.24
N GLU A 84 -7.56 6.63 -16.02
CA GLU A 84 -8.31 6.77 -17.27
C GLU A 84 -8.01 5.67 -18.31
N ASP A 85 -6.82 5.07 -18.25
CA ASP A 85 -6.39 3.95 -19.09
C ASP A 85 -6.86 2.57 -18.58
N GLU A 86 -7.83 2.54 -17.66
CA GLU A 86 -8.36 1.37 -16.94
C GLU A 86 -7.32 0.65 -16.07
N TYR A 87 -6.13 1.21 -15.88
CA TYR A 87 -5.13 0.63 -15.00
C TYR A 87 -5.51 0.86 -13.52
N ALA A 88 -5.32 -0.16 -12.69
CA ALA A 88 -5.64 -0.11 -11.27
C ALA A 88 -4.37 -0.09 -10.41
N VAL A 89 -4.17 1.01 -9.67
CA VAL A 89 -3.15 1.13 -8.63
C VAL A 89 -3.76 0.73 -7.29
N LYS A 90 -3.10 -0.20 -6.59
CA LYS A 90 -3.54 -0.69 -5.28
C LYS A 90 -2.63 -0.13 -4.19
N LEU A 91 -3.21 0.67 -3.29
CA LEU A 91 -2.54 1.15 -2.10
C LEU A 91 -2.98 0.36 -0.88
N GLN A 92 -2.04 -0.21 -0.14
CA GLN A 92 -2.29 -0.96 1.10
C GLN A 92 -1.51 -0.41 2.28
N LYS A 93 -0.39 0.27 2.03
CA LYS A 93 0.40 0.89 3.10
C LYS A 93 -0.27 2.16 3.59
N LYS A 94 -0.40 2.24 4.91
CA LYS A 94 -0.96 3.39 5.61
C LYS A 94 -0.31 4.71 5.18
N GLU A 95 1.02 4.79 5.19
CA GLU A 95 1.77 5.98 4.80
C GLU A 95 1.42 6.44 3.37
N ASN A 96 1.47 5.53 2.39
CA ASN A 96 1.14 5.83 0.99
C ASN A 96 -0.30 6.33 0.82
N ILE A 97 -1.24 5.74 1.57
CA ILE A 97 -2.64 6.13 1.55
C ILE A 97 -2.82 7.55 2.12
N ILE A 98 -2.15 7.87 3.24
CA ILE A 98 -2.17 9.21 3.82
C ILE A 98 -1.58 10.22 2.83
N THR A 99 -0.43 9.92 2.22
CA THR A 99 0.20 10.78 1.20
C THR A 99 -0.76 11.06 0.04
N PHE A 100 -1.39 10.01 -0.49
CA PHE A 100 -2.36 10.16 -1.58
C PHE A 100 -3.54 11.05 -1.20
N PHE A 101 -4.18 10.80 -0.05
CA PHE A 101 -5.33 11.60 0.39
C PHE A 101 -4.97 13.03 0.75
N LYS A 102 -3.78 13.26 1.33
CA LYS A 102 -3.27 14.62 1.57
C LYS A 102 -3.20 15.39 0.26
N SER A 103 -2.60 14.81 -0.77
CA SER A 103 -2.50 15.45 -2.09
C SER A 103 -3.87 15.65 -2.75
N CYS A 104 -4.79 14.69 -2.61
CA CYS A 104 -6.17 14.87 -3.06
C CYS A 104 -6.83 16.07 -2.38
N LYS A 105 -6.69 16.21 -1.06
CA LYS A 105 -7.26 17.34 -0.31
C LYS A 105 -6.65 18.69 -0.72
N GLU A 106 -5.36 18.72 -1.03
CA GLU A 106 -4.63 19.94 -1.40
C GLU A 106 -4.85 20.35 -2.87
N ASN A 107 -4.91 19.38 -3.79
CA ASN A 107 -4.92 19.63 -5.24
C ASN A 107 -6.29 19.35 -5.91
N LYS A 108 -7.11 18.42 -5.39
CA LYS A 108 -8.41 18.02 -5.96
C LYS A 108 -9.44 17.64 -4.87
N PRO A 109 -10.02 18.63 -4.16
CA PRO A 109 -10.94 18.37 -3.04
C PRO A 109 -12.18 17.58 -3.44
N GLU A 110 -12.70 17.75 -4.66
CA GLU A 110 -13.84 16.99 -5.17
C GLU A 110 -13.63 15.46 -5.15
N MET A 111 -12.39 15.02 -5.40
CA MET A 111 -12.03 13.60 -5.38
C MET A 111 -12.00 13.05 -3.95
N TYR A 112 -11.54 13.88 -3.02
CA TYR A 112 -11.56 13.56 -1.59
C TYR A 112 -12.99 13.47 -1.07
N GLU A 113 -13.86 14.40 -1.45
CA GLU A 113 -15.28 14.38 -1.08
C GLU A 113 -16.00 13.14 -1.63
N LYS A 114 -15.81 12.80 -2.92
CA LYS A 114 -16.34 11.56 -3.50
C LYS A 114 -15.87 10.31 -2.75
N PHE A 115 -14.63 10.31 -2.27
CA PHE A 115 -14.12 9.23 -1.44
C PHE A 115 -14.89 9.15 -0.11
N LEU A 116 -15.11 10.28 0.58
CA LEU A 116 -15.86 10.33 1.83
C LEU A 116 -17.33 9.91 1.65
N GLU A 117 -17.97 10.30 0.55
CA GLU A 117 -19.35 9.91 0.23
C GLU A 117 -19.50 8.41 -0.02
N SER A 118 -18.46 7.76 -0.54
CA SER A 118 -18.45 6.30 -0.79
C SER A 118 -18.34 5.45 0.49
N THR A 119 -18.24 6.08 1.66
CA THR A 119 -18.02 5.39 2.92
C THR A 119 -19.31 4.93 3.60
N PRO A 120 -19.30 3.76 4.31
CA PRO A 120 -20.49 3.28 5.00
C PRO A 120 -20.91 4.24 6.13
N MET A 121 -22.19 4.61 6.13
CA MET A 121 -22.79 5.50 7.14
C MET A 121 -22.50 5.03 8.56
N GLY A 122 -22.03 5.95 9.41
CA GLY A 122 -21.85 5.74 10.86
C GLY A 122 -20.41 5.82 11.36
N ILE A 123 -19.41 5.97 10.47
CA ILE A 123 -18.02 6.24 10.84
C ILE A 123 -17.63 7.60 10.26
N ASP A 124 -17.17 8.53 11.10
CA ASP A 124 -16.67 9.82 10.65
C ASP A 124 -15.24 9.67 10.08
N ILE A 125 -15.18 9.11 8.87
CA ILE A 125 -13.92 8.81 8.17
C ILE A 125 -13.20 10.09 7.80
N SER A 126 -13.92 11.20 7.59
CA SER A 126 -13.34 12.53 7.44
C SER A 126 -12.50 12.90 8.66
N ALA A 127 -13.09 12.82 9.87
CA ALA A 127 -12.38 13.16 11.09
C ALA A 127 -11.16 12.26 11.35
N ILE A 128 -11.26 10.97 11.02
CA ILE A 128 -10.14 10.03 11.15
C ILE A 128 -9.03 10.37 10.14
N MET A 129 -9.37 10.58 8.87
CA MET A 129 -8.41 10.91 7.82
C MET A 129 -7.73 12.25 8.06
N ASP A 130 -8.50 13.27 8.45
CA ASP A 130 -7.97 14.59 8.75
C ASP A 130 -6.99 14.55 9.91
N LYS A 131 -7.34 13.83 10.98
CA LYS A 131 -6.44 13.60 12.12
C LYS A 131 -5.16 12.86 11.70
N GLU A 132 -5.26 11.85 10.85
CA GLU A 132 -4.08 11.11 10.40
C GLU A 132 -3.18 11.92 9.46
N ILE A 133 -3.75 12.79 8.62
CA ILE A 133 -2.98 13.72 7.79
C ILE A 133 -2.25 14.74 8.68
N GLU A 134 -2.89 15.23 9.74
CA GLU A 134 -2.30 16.16 10.71
C GLU A 134 -1.19 15.51 11.54
N ASP A 135 -1.42 14.30 12.06
CA ASP A 135 -0.42 13.50 12.76
C ASP A 135 0.79 13.22 11.86
N TYR A 136 0.58 12.93 10.57
CA TYR A 136 1.65 12.76 9.59
C TYR A 136 2.45 14.04 9.38
N LYS A 137 1.79 15.20 9.21
CA LYS A 137 2.45 16.52 9.10
C LYS A 137 3.30 16.84 10.34
N ASN A 138 2.79 16.55 11.53
CA ASN A 138 3.49 16.80 12.80
C ASN A 138 4.63 15.81 13.08
N SER A 139 4.61 14.63 12.46
CA SER A 139 5.63 13.59 12.63
C SER A 139 6.95 13.86 11.87
N GLY A 140 7.03 14.96 11.10
CA GLY A 140 8.30 15.47 10.55
C GLY A 140 9.08 14.47 9.69
N LYS A 141 8.37 13.62 8.93
CA LYS A 141 8.93 12.78 7.87
C LYS A 141 8.47 13.25 6.50
#